data_AF-A0A4R5U919-F1
#
_entry.id   AF-A0A4R5U919-F1
#
_cell.length_a   1.000
_cell.length_b   1.000
_cell.length_c   1.000
_cell.angle_alpha   90.00
_cell.angle_beta   90.00
_cell.angle_gamma   90.00
#
_symmetry.space_group_name_H-M   'P 1'
#
loop_
_entity.id
_entity.type
_entity.pdbx_description
1 polymer ?
#
loop_
_entity_poly.entity_id
_entity_poly.type
_entity_poly.pdbx_seq_one_letter_code
_entity_poly.pdbx_strand_id
1 'polypeptide(L)'
;MLLKTTTVLLCAVMAAACTSRLPADQARWLQPPQAIQLAADAAPRGVAGVFAMQVKAVGATGHVVYLNSEADYRDQRNLTVAVSQAAARQLEARLGAPLTRALDRQRILVRGAARRVRIDFVTEGVLSGKYYYQTHVRVTDAAQIQLQ
;
A
#
# COMPACT_ATOMS: atom_id res chain seq x y z
N MET A 1 -9.63 -64.40 18.01
CA MET A 1 -9.08 -63.26 17.25
C MET A 1 -9.77 -62.00 17.75
N LEU A 2 -9.03 -61.16 18.48
CA LEU A 2 -9.52 -59.94 19.12
C LEU A 2 -9.80 -58.86 18.07
N LEU A 3 -11.04 -58.35 18.03
CA LEU A 3 -11.41 -57.21 17.19
C LEU A 3 -11.38 -55.93 18.04
N LYS A 4 -10.18 -55.32 18.01
CA LYS A 4 -9.84 -53.88 18.06
C LYS A 4 -10.82 -52.92 18.77
N THR A 5 -10.32 -52.38 19.88
CA THR A 5 -10.56 -51.03 20.44
C THR A 5 -10.62 -49.96 19.34
N THR A 6 -11.36 -48.85 19.48
CA THR A 6 -10.84 -47.67 20.19
C THR A 6 -11.94 -46.61 20.37
N THR A 7 -12.02 -46.13 21.60
CA THR A 7 -12.78 -45.01 22.15
C THR A 7 -12.77 -43.74 21.29
N VAL A 8 -13.96 -43.13 21.13
CA VAL A 8 -14.17 -41.79 20.61
C VAL A 8 -13.53 -40.77 21.55
N LEU A 9 -12.56 -39.98 21.07
CA LEU A 9 -12.09 -38.78 21.77
C LEU A 9 -12.23 -37.55 20.86
N LEU A 10 -13.27 -36.77 21.16
CA LEU A 10 -13.58 -35.47 20.61
C LEU A 10 -12.60 -34.43 21.21
N CYS A 11 -11.53 -34.08 20.50
CA CYS A 11 -10.66 -32.96 20.88
C CYS A 11 -11.14 -31.68 20.19
N ALA A 12 -11.95 -30.90 20.90
CA ALA A 12 -12.32 -29.55 20.54
C ALA A 12 -11.13 -28.60 20.77
N VAL A 13 -10.35 -28.30 19.73
CA VAL A 13 -9.37 -27.21 19.77
C VAL A 13 -10.11 -25.92 19.41
N MET A 14 -10.47 -25.16 20.44
CA MET A 14 -10.98 -23.79 20.33
C MET A 14 -9.89 -22.92 19.73
N ALA A 15 -9.96 -22.67 18.42
CA ALA A 15 -9.18 -21.62 17.78
C ALA A 15 -9.63 -20.28 18.34
N ALA A 16 -8.85 -19.71 19.27
CA ALA A 16 -8.96 -18.31 19.66
C ALA A 16 -8.56 -17.44 18.47
N ALA A 17 -9.49 -17.26 17.53
CA ALA A 17 -9.36 -16.25 16.49
C ALA A 17 -9.46 -14.89 17.16
N CYS A 18 -8.31 -14.28 17.47
CA CYS A 18 -8.23 -12.86 17.76
C CYS A 18 -8.64 -12.10 16.50
N THR A 19 -9.95 -11.94 16.28
CA THR A 19 -10.46 -11.05 15.25
C THR A 19 -10.20 -9.64 15.75
N SER A 20 -9.10 -9.02 15.32
CA SER A 20 -8.93 -7.58 15.41
C SER A 20 -10.03 -6.97 14.53
N ARG A 21 -11.18 -6.67 15.14
CA ARG A 21 -12.28 -5.96 14.47
C ARG A 21 -11.78 -4.55 14.19
N LEU A 22 -11.35 -4.31 12.96
CA LEU A 22 -11.06 -2.96 12.49
C LEU A 22 -12.36 -2.13 12.61
N PRO A 23 -12.32 -0.90 13.12
CA PRO A 23 -13.49 -0.03 13.20
C PRO A 23 -14.21 0.06 11.84
N ALA A 24 -15.55 0.12 11.82
CA ALA A 24 -16.36 0.08 10.61
C ALA A 24 -15.99 1.13 9.55
N ASP A 25 -15.37 2.24 9.93
CA ASP A 25 -14.88 3.27 9.01
C ASP A 25 -13.62 2.80 8.23
N GLN A 26 -12.78 1.98 8.84
CA GLN A 26 -11.67 1.29 8.17
C GLN A 26 -12.15 0.18 7.23
N ALA A 27 -13.37 -0.34 7.42
CA ALA A 27 -13.96 -1.31 6.50
C ALA A 27 -14.29 -0.69 5.12
N ARG A 28 -14.32 0.65 5.01
CA ARG A 28 -14.56 1.37 3.75
C ARG A 28 -13.29 1.63 2.93
N TRP A 29 -12.11 1.61 3.55
CA TRP A 29 -10.84 1.99 2.88
C TRP A 29 -9.90 0.81 2.73
N LEU A 30 -9.35 0.67 1.52
CA LEU A 30 -8.42 -0.40 1.19
C LEU A 30 -7.08 -0.16 1.87
N GLN A 31 -6.58 -1.15 2.60
CA GLN A 31 -5.24 -1.13 3.17
C GLN A 31 -4.20 -1.51 2.09
N PRO A 32 -2.90 -1.19 2.29
CA PRO A 32 -1.85 -1.50 1.31
C PRO A 32 -1.86 -2.96 0.82
N PRO A 33 -1.97 -4.00 1.68
CA PRO A 33 -2.01 -5.38 1.21
C PRO A 33 -3.19 -5.69 0.28
N GLN A 34 -4.37 -5.11 0.57
CA GLN A 34 -5.55 -5.27 -0.26
C GLN A 34 -5.39 -4.55 -1.60
N ALA A 35 -4.85 -3.33 -1.59
CA ALA A 35 -4.59 -2.56 -2.81
C ALA A 35 -3.62 -3.29 -3.74
N ILE A 36 -2.55 -3.86 -3.18
CA ILE A 36 -1.52 -4.61 -3.90
C ILE A 36 -2.11 -5.87 -4.52
N GLN A 37 -2.85 -6.67 -3.74
CA GLN A 37 -3.48 -7.89 -4.26
C GLN A 37 -4.46 -7.58 -5.38
N LEU A 38 -5.38 -6.63 -5.15
CA LEU A 38 -6.39 -6.25 -6.15
C LEU A 38 -5.76 -5.66 -7.43
N ALA A 39 -4.70 -4.85 -7.30
CA ALA A 39 -3.99 -4.29 -8.44
C ALA A 39 -3.21 -5.36 -9.23
N ALA A 40 -2.69 -6.39 -8.55
CA ALA A 40 -2.04 -7.52 -9.20
C ALA A 40 -3.05 -8.35 -10.01
N ASP A 41 -4.22 -8.65 -9.43
CA ASP A 41 -5.28 -9.41 -10.09
C ASP A 41 -5.90 -8.65 -11.27
N ALA A 42 -5.95 -7.33 -11.20
CA ALA A 42 -6.53 -6.49 -12.25
C ALA A 42 -5.55 -6.12 -13.38
N ALA A 43 -4.26 -6.44 -13.26
CA ALA A 43 -3.23 -5.99 -14.18
C ALA A 43 -3.54 -6.38 -15.66
N PRO A 44 -3.31 -5.50 -16.64
CA PRO A 44 -2.67 -4.18 -16.54
C PRO A 44 -3.61 -3.03 -16.16
N ARG A 45 -4.89 -3.32 -15.89
CA ARG A 45 -5.83 -2.31 -15.38
C ARG A 45 -5.48 -1.96 -13.92
N GLY A 46 -6.09 -0.89 -13.43
CA GLY A 46 -6.01 -0.49 -12.03
C GLY A 46 -7.32 -0.70 -11.30
N VAL A 47 -7.26 -0.65 -9.97
CA VAL A 47 -8.43 -0.73 -9.10
C VAL A 47 -8.66 0.63 -8.47
N ALA A 48 -9.83 1.22 -8.73
CA ALA A 48 -10.22 2.49 -8.14
C ALA A 48 -10.62 2.30 -6.67
N GLY A 49 -10.29 3.27 -5.82
CA GLY A 49 -10.65 3.21 -4.42
C GLY A 49 -10.13 4.40 -3.61
N VAL A 50 -10.34 4.29 -2.31
CA VAL A 50 -9.69 5.12 -1.30
C VAL A 50 -8.79 4.21 -0.48
N PHE A 51 -7.51 4.55 -0.44
CA PHE A 51 -6.48 3.75 0.20
C PHE A 51 -6.06 4.43 1.49
N ALA A 52 -6.17 3.72 2.61
CA ALA A 52 -5.70 4.21 3.90
C ALA A 52 -4.30 3.64 4.16
N MET A 53 -3.33 4.51 4.43
CA MET A 53 -1.97 4.10 4.72
C MET A 53 -1.29 5.04 5.70
N GLN A 54 -0.37 4.50 6.49
CA GLN A 54 0.63 5.32 7.17
C GLN A 54 1.77 5.60 6.20
N VAL A 55 2.23 6.85 6.13
CA VAL A 55 3.43 7.21 5.38
C VAL A 55 4.65 6.87 6.24
N LYS A 56 5.42 5.87 5.81
CA LYS A 56 6.65 5.42 6.49
C LYS A 56 7.92 5.97 5.85
N ALA A 57 7.87 6.36 4.59
CA ALA A 57 8.98 7.02 3.91
C ALA A 57 8.47 8.00 2.83
N VAL A 58 9.21 9.10 2.68
CA VAL A 58 8.99 10.10 1.61
C VAL A 58 10.26 10.19 0.78
N GLY A 59 10.13 9.98 -0.52
CA GLY A 59 11.23 10.11 -1.49
C GLY A 59 10.88 11.07 -2.62
N ALA A 60 11.87 11.51 -3.37
CA ALA A 60 11.67 12.32 -4.57
C ALA A 60 12.62 11.86 -5.69
N THR A 61 12.13 11.84 -6.92
CA THR A 61 12.96 11.60 -8.10
C THR A 61 12.42 12.42 -9.26
N GLY A 62 13.25 13.29 -9.81
CA GLY A 62 12.82 14.27 -10.81
C GLY A 62 11.67 15.14 -10.28
N HIS A 63 10.54 15.13 -10.98
CA HIS A 63 9.35 15.94 -10.65
C HIS A 63 8.24 15.17 -9.93
N VAL A 64 8.57 14.04 -9.30
CA VAL A 64 7.61 13.20 -8.58
C VAL A 64 8.05 13.01 -7.14
N VAL A 65 7.12 13.22 -6.21
CA VAL A 65 7.29 12.88 -4.79
C VAL A 65 6.57 11.55 -4.54
N TYR A 66 7.23 10.65 -3.83
CA TYR A 66 6.71 9.32 -3.51
C TYR A 66 6.45 9.20 -2.01
N LEU A 67 5.22 8.89 -1.64
CA LEU A 67 4.85 8.53 -0.28
C LEU A 67 4.71 7.00 -0.20
N ASN A 68 5.39 6.36 0.73
CA ASN A 68 5.50 4.91 0.80
C ASN A 68 4.86 4.36 2.08
N SER A 69 4.14 3.25 1.98
CA SER A 69 3.57 2.56 3.14
C SER A 69 4.60 1.72 3.88
N GLU A 70 5.75 1.45 3.25
CA GLU A 70 6.90 0.79 3.85
C GLU A 70 8.14 1.68 3.83
N ALA A 71 9.07 1.42 4.75
CA ALA A 71 10.32 2.19 4.84
C ALA A 71 11.23 1.93 3.62
N ASP A 72 11.29 0.69 3.15
CA ASP A 72 11.90 0.33 1.88
C ASP A 72 10.84 0.34 0.77
N TYR A 73 11.00 1.23 -0.21
CA TYR A 73 10.08 1.34 -1.33
C TYR A 73 10.10 0.12 -2.26
N ARG A 74 11.13 -0.73 -2.16
CA ARG A 74 11.28 -1.99 -2.92
C ARG A 74 10.60 -3.18 -2.25
N ASP A 75 10.14 -3.03 -1.01
CA ASP A 75 9.35 -4.06 -0.34
C ASP A 75 8.08 -4.33 -1.17
N GLN A 76 7.79 -5.61 -1.44
CA GLN A 76 6.63 -6.01 -2.25
C GLN A 76 5.29 -5.65 -1.58
N ARG A 77 5.30 -5.37 -0.28
CA ARG A 77 4.16 -4.92 0.52
C ARG A 77 3.99 -3.39 0.49
N ASN A 78 4.86 -2.67 -0.23
CA ASN A 78 4.80 -1.22 -0.35
C ASN A 78 3.71 -0.78 -1.35
N LEU A 79 2.77 0.03 -0.85
CA LEU A 79 1.92 0.88 -1.67
C LEU A 79 2.61 2.23 -1.83
N THR A 80 2.93 2.59 -3.06
CA THR A 80 3.54 3.87 -3.40
C THR A 80 2.47 4.85 -3.88
N VAL A 81 2.45 6.05 -3.32
CA VAL A 81 1.66 7.17 -3.83
C VAL A 81 2.59 8.08 -4.63
N ALA A 82 2.43 8.08 -5.94
CA ALA A 82 3.20 8.93 -6.85
C ALA A 82 2.50 10.29 -7.00
N VAL A 83 2.98 11.29 -6.28
CA VAL A 83 2.44 12.64 -6.22
C VAL A 83 3.15 13.51 -7.25
N SER A 84 2.38 14.05 -8.20
CA SER A 84 2.92 15.01 -9.18
C SER A 84 3.45 16.27 -8.49
N GLN A 85 4.41 16.96 -9.10
CA GLN A 85 4.96 18.20 -8.55
C GLN A 85 3.88 19.26 -8.24
N ALA A 86 2.86 19.39 -9.10
CA ALA A 86 1.78 20.35 -8.90
C ALA A 86 0.95 20.00 -7.64
N ALA A 87 0.55 18.73 -7.51
CA ALA A 87 -0.16 18.24 -6.33
C ALA A 87 0.68 18.34 -5.05
N ALA A 88 1.98 18.08 -5.13
CA ALA A 88 2.89 18.21 -4.00
C ALA A 88 2.93 19.66 -3.50
N ARG A 89 3.13 20.64 -4.40
CA ARG A 89 3.11 22.07 -4.03
C ARG A 89 1.78 22.51 -3.42
N GLN A 90 0.66 22.08 -3.99
CA GLN A 90 -0.66 22.37 -3.43
C GLN A 90 -0.82 21.78 -2.03
N LEU A 91 -0.34 20.56 -1.83
CA LEU A 91 -0.43 19.87 -0.55
C LEU A 91 0.47 20.53 0.50
N GLU A 92 1.70 20.92 0.15
CA GLU A 92 2.61 21.65 1.02
C GLU A 92 2.06 23.02 1.42
N ALA A 93 1.48 23.76 0.46
CA ALA A 93 0.82 25.03 0.74
C ALA A 93 -0.35 24.86 1.72
N ARG A 94 -1.14 23.78 1.56
CA ARG A 94 -2.26 23.45 2.45
C ARG A 94 -1.80 23.02 3.85
N LEU A 95 -0.66 22.32 3.95
CA LEU A 95 -0.13 21.80 5.22
C LEU A 95 0.82 22.76 5.92
N GLY A 96 1.29 23.82 5.24
CA GLY A 96 2.22 24.80 5.78
C GLY A 96 3.64 24.26 5.99
N ALA A 97 4.00 23.12 5.41
CA ALA A 97 5.31 22.49 5.55
C ALA A 97 5.65 21.55 4.39
N PRO A 98 6.95 21.27 4.12
CA PRO A 98 7.38 20.28 3.14
C PRO A 98 6.81 18.89 3.45
N LEU A 99 6.47 18.10 2.42
CA LEU A 99 5.81 16.80 2.62
C LEU A 99 6.64 15.80 3.45
N THR A 100 7.97 15.86 3.35
CA THR A 100 8.89 15.02 4.15
C THR A 100 8.73 15.23 5.64
N ARG A 101 8.33 16.43 6.07
CA ARG A 101 8.06 16.77 7.48
C ARG A 101 6.58 16.62 7.81
N ALA A 102 5.72 17.16 6.95
CA ALA A 102 4.29 17.25 7.21
C ALA A 102 3.60 15.88 7.24
N LEU A 103 4.15 14.89 6.52
CA LEU A 103 3.56 13.56 6.38
C LEU A 103 4.38 12.45 7.05
N ASP A 104 5.50 12.75 7.73
CA ASP A 104 6.25 11.71 8.45
C ASP A 104 5.36 11.00 9.47
N ARG A 105 5.24 9.68 9.32
CA ARG A 105 4.42 8.78 10.15
C ARG A 105 2.94 9.15 10.23
N GLN A 106 2.46 10.07 9.39
CA GLN A 106 1.05 10.44 9.33
C GLN A 106 0.22 9.37 8.65
N ARG A 107 -1.03 9.24 9.10
CA ARG A 107 -2.03 8.43 8.42
C ARG A 107 -2.74 9.29 7.39
N ILE A 108 -2.86 8.76 6.18
CA ILE A 108 -3.51 9.44 5.06
C ILE A 108 -4.53 8.54 4.38
N LEU A 109 -5.53 9.19 3.78
CA LEU A 109 -6.44 8.62 2.80
C LEU A 109 -6.05 9.12 1.42
N VAL A 110 -5.99 8.21 0.46
CA VAL A 110 -5.59 8.52 -0.91
C VAL A 110 -6.66 8.02 -1.86
N ARG A 111 -7.37 8.93 -2.51
CA ARG A 111 -8.34 8.60 -3.56
C ARG A 111 -7.60 8.45 -4.89
N GLY A 112 -7.80 7.34 -5.59
CA GLY A 112 -7.21 7.15 -6.91
C GLY A 112 -7.40 5.73 -7.43
N ALA A 113 -6.52 5.31 -8.33
CA ALA A 113 -6.45 3.94 -8.81
C ALA A 113 -5.07 3.34 -8.50
N ALA A 114 -5.05 2.20 -7.80
CA ALA A 114 -3.85 1.40 -7.58
C ALA A 114 -3.57 0.56 -8.83
N ARG A 115 -2.32 0.60 -9.32
CA ARG A 115 -1.88 -0.12 -10.53
C ARG A 115 -0.60 -0.86 -10.25
N ARG A 116 -0.48 -2.08 -10.78
CA ARG A 116 0.79 -2.81 -10.80
C ARG A 116 1.72 -2.18 -11.85
N VAL A 117 2.91 -1.79 -11.44
CA VAL A 117 3.94 -1.13 -12.25
C VAL A 117 5.17 -2.01 -12.30
N ARG A 118 5.63 -2.33 -13.51
CA ARG A 118 6.91 -3.03 -13.73
C ARG A 118 8.06 -2.04 -13.58
N ILE A 119 9.05 -2.39 -12.78
CA ILE A 119 10.28 -1.63 -12.59
C ILE A 119 11.44 -2.50 -13.07
N ASP A 120 12.13 -2.06 -14.10
CA ASP A 120 13.32 -2.72 -14.62
C ASP A 120 14.56 -2.32 -13.82
N PHE A 121 15.41 -3.30 -13.50
CA PHE A 121 16.71 -3.04 -12.89
C PHE A 121 17.70 -2.55 -13.95
N VAL A 122 18.37 -1.44 -13.64
CA VAL A 122 19.42 -0.84 -14.46
C VAL A 122 20.77 -1.06 -13.78
N THR A 123 21.77 -1.48 -14.56
CA THR A 123 23.16 -1.63 -14.13
C THR A 123 24.02 -0.84 -15.10
N GLU A 124 24.82 0.09 -14.61
CA GLU A 124 25.70 0.96 -15.44
C GLU A 124 24.95 1.67 -16.59
N GLY A 125 23.69 2.06 -16.34
CA GLY A 125 22.85 2.72 -17.34
C GLY A 125 22.17 1.78 -18.35
N VAL A 126 22.43 0.47 -18.29
CA VAL A 126 21.85 -0.54 -19.18
C VAL A 126 20.81 -1.39 -18.45
N LEU A 127 19.72 -1.74 -19.13
CA LEU A 127 18.72 -2.68 -18.61
C LEU A 127 19.37 -4.04 -18.36
N SER A 128 19.31 -4.52 -17.12
CA SER A 128 19.90 -5.81 -16.73
C SER A 128 19.05 -7.03 -17.14
N GLY A 129 17.85 -6.80 -17.70
CA GLY A 129 16.85 -7.83 -17.97
C GLY A 129 16.07 -8.33 -16.73
N LYS A 130 16.55 -8.01 -15.52
CA LYS A 130 15.81 -8.27 -14.28
C LYS A 130 14.77 -7.18 -14.05
N TYR A 131 13.65 -7.54 -13.44
CA TYR A 131 12.60 -6.60 -13.06
C TYR A 131 11.92 -7.01 -11.76
N TYR A 132 11.18 -6.08 -11.17
CA TYR A 132 10.26 -6.32 -10.08
C TYR A 132 8.98 -5.52 -10.28
N TYR A 133 7.99 -5.74 -9.41
CA TYR A 133 6.74 -4.98 -9.45
C TYR A 133 6.61 -4.10 -8.22
N GLN A 134 6.06 -2.91 -8.44
CA GLN A 134 5.54 -2.03 -7.39
C GLN A 134 4.04 -1.83 -7.62
N THR A 135 3.34 -1.34 -6.61
CA THR A 135 1.94 -0.89 -6.75
C THR A 135 1.87 0.62 -6.55
N HIS A 136 1.39 1.34 -7.56
CA HIS A 136 1.35 2.81 -7.55
C HIS A 136 -0.08 3.33 -7.54
N VAL A 137 -0.34 4.36 -6.74
CA VAL A 137 -1.51 5.25 -6.84
C VAL A 137 -1.01 6.61 -7.32
N ARG A 138 -1.51 7.08 -8.48
CA ARG A 138 -1.12 8.39 -9.02
C ARG A 138 -2.00 9.49 -8.43
N VAL A 139 -1.36 10.55 -7.93
CA VAL A 139 -2.01 11.75 -7.39
C VAL A 139 -1.60 12.97 -8.20
N THR A 140 -2.59 13.63 -8.81
CA THR A 140 -2.40 14.84 -9.63
C THR A 140 -3.05 16.07 -9.02
N ASP A 141 -3.85 15.90 -7.96
CA ASP A 141 -4.47 16.99 -7.21
C ASP A 141 -4.36 16.73 -5.69
N ALA A 142 -4.03 17.75 -4.90
CA ALA A 142 -3.88 17.61 -3.45
C ALA A 142 -5.17 17.19 -2.72
N ALA A 143 -6.35 17.44 -3.28
CA ALA A 143 -7.64 17.02 -2.73
C ALA A 143 -7.81 15.49 -2.73
N GLN A 144 -7.01 14.76 -3.51
CA GLN A 144 -6.98 13.29 -3.46
C GLN A 144 -6.37 12.76 -2.15
N ILE A 145 -5.60 13.57 -1.43
CA ILE A 145 -4.97 13.19 -0.16
C ILE A 145 -5.67 13.90 0.99
N GLN A 146 -6.04 13.16 2.03
CA GLN A 146 -6.60 13.69 3.28
C GLN A 146 -5.82 13.10 4.46
N LEU A 147 -5.54 13.90 5.49
CA LEU A 147 -5.00 13.38 6.75
C LEU A 147 -6.13 12.73 7.56
N GLN A 148 -5.78 11.73 8.37
CA GLN A 148 -6.68 11.09 9.33
C GLN A 148 -6.43 11.58 10.75
#